data_AF-A0A955N7E9-F1
#
_entry.id   AF-A0A955N7E9-F1
#
_cell.length_a   1.000
_cell.length_b   1.000
_cell.length_c   1.000
_cell.angle_alpha   90.00
_cell.angle_beta   90.00
_cell.angle_gamma   90.00
#
_symmetry.space_group_name_H-M   'P 1'
#
loop_
_entity.id
_entity.type
_entity.pdbx_description
1 polymer ?
#
loop_
_entity_poly.entity_id
_entity_poly.type
_entity_poly.pdbx_seq_one_letter_code
_entity_poly.pdbx_strand_id
1 'polypeptide(L)'
;MSNTKLGLLVFWPTFWTGFPIKMVVALLLLAAHMHPWEGSGLFLLLLVSIPVDIWALGLCARTVFIDRLKVDPKPGIGLHLWIRWVVFSALALPIIMIVVSTVTETTQSVVSNIVESIKENIFVIPVAEQISLELVMWGSVASIVLILCILGWLYGLGWLAQPFVRNATPVKGSAVDQANFWDSLRIPSDQPLLLTAFTGAGVVLVFLFWILLPATTPHPHEEYVYTFEKKEVVKVEPQKVLKEAEQVLANAELVVNKLQEEKSENTETSSEAGDLSPKAKQENKAGKQPPNDEGKP
;
A
#
# COMPACT_ATOMS: atom_id res chain seq x y z
N MET A 1 11.20 32.34 -15.23
CA MET A 1 10.60 30.98 -15.16
C MET A 1 9.23 31.02 -15.80
N SER A 2 8.83 30.04 -16.64
CA SER A 2 7.50 30.05 -17.28
C SER A 2 6.39 29.77 -16.27
N ASN A 3 5.19 30.30 -16.52
CA ASN A 3 4.03 30.14 -15.62
C ASN A 3 3.66 28.67 -15.43
N THR A 4 3.61 27.88 -16.51
CA THR A 4 3.30 26.45 -16.43
C THR A 4 4.32 25.70 -15.55
N LYS A 5 5.61 26.03 -15.67
CA LYS A 5 6.64 25.41 -14.82
C LYS A 5 6.49 25.83 -13.36
N LEU A 6 6.12 27.09 -13.08
CA LEU A 6 5.89 27.58 -11.73
C LEU A 6 4.68 26.90 -11.09
N GLY A 7 3.57 26.85 -11.83
CA GLY A 7 2.36 26.15 -11.41
C GLY A 7 2.64 24.69 -11.10
N LEU A 8 3.34 23.98 -11.98
CA LEU A 8 3.72 22.58 -11.78
C LEU A 8 4.64 22.40 -10.56
N LEU A 9 5.69 23.21 -10.40
CA LEU A 9 6.63 23.08 -9.29
C LEU A 9 5.98 23.34 -7.93
N VAL A 10 4.94 24.18 -7.85
CA VAL A 10 4.22 24.42 -6.60
C VAL A 10 3.13 23.37 -6.41
N PHE A 11 2.31 23.11 -7.43
CA PHE A 11 1.16 22.20 -7.35
C PHE A 11 1.57 20.75 -7.07
N TRP A 12 2.56 20.23 -7.81
CA TRP A 12 2.94 18.83 -7.71
C TRP A 12 3.37 18.40 -6.31
N PRO A 13 4.34 19.06 -5.64
CA PRO A 13 4.70 18.71 -4.28
C PRO A 13 3.59 19.01 -3.28
N THR A 14 2.78 20.06 -3.50
CA THR A 14 1.62 20.35 -2.64
C THR A 14 0.65 19.18 -2.62
N PHE A 15 0.30 18.65 -3.79
CA PHE A 15 -0.61 17.51 -3.92
C PHE A 15 -0.07 16.30 -3.13
N TRP A 16 1.18 15.92 -3.34
CA TRP A 16 1.80 14.77 -2.66
C TRP A 16 2.05 14.98 -1.16
N THR A 17 2.14 16.23 -0.71
CA THR A 17 2.30 16.54 0.72
C THR A 17 0.96 16.44 1.47
N GLY A 18 -0.13 16.91 0.86
CA GLY A 18 -1.46 16.82 1.45
C GLY A 18 -2.12 15.44 1.28
N PHE A 19 -1.85 14.74 0.18
CA PHE A 19 -2.55 13.50 -0.18
C PHE A 19 -2.45 12.38 0.87
N PRO A 20 -1.27 12.03 1.44
CA PRO A 20 -1.18 10.98 2.46
C PRO A 20 -2.01 11.28 3.70
N ILE A 21 -2.05 12.54 4.13
CA ILE A 21 -2.83 12.97 5.30
C ILE A 21 -4.32 12.78 5.03
N LYS A 22 -4.79 13.17 3.84
CA LYS A 22 -6.18 12.96 3.41
C LYS A 22 -6.54 11.48 3.31
N MET A 23 -5.61 10.64 2.86
CA MET A 23 -5.80 9.19 2.80
C MET A 23 -5.97 8.57 4.18
N VAL A 24 -5.20 9.00 5.18
CA VAL A 24 -5.39 8.54 6.58
C VAL A 24 -6.78 8.87 7.08
N VAL A 25 -7.26 10.10 6.82
CA VAL A 25 -8.62 10.52 7.20
C VAL A 25 -9.68 9.72 6.46
N ALA A 26 -9.51 9.48 5.16
CA ALA A 26 -10.42 8.65 4.37
C ALA A 26 -10.50 7.21 4.88
N LEU A 27 -9.36 6.62 5.29
CA LEU A 27 -9.32 5.29 5.90
C LEU A 27 -10.01 5.25 7.27
N LEU A 28 -9.86 6.31 8.08
CA LEU A 28 -10.59 6.42 9.36
C LEU A 28 -12.11 6.53 9.15
N LEU A 29 -12.55 7.27 8.13
CA LEU A 29 -13.98 7.33 7.76
C LEU A 29 -14.50 5.96 7.33
N LEU A 30 -13.73 5.22 6.53
CA LEU A 30 -14.09 3.85 6.14
C LEU A 30 -14.16 2.91 7.36
N ALA A 31 -13.23 3.03 8.32
CA ALA A 31 -13.31 2.28 9.58
C ALA A 31 -14.57 2.65 10.40
N ALA A 32 -14.98 3.91 10.35
CA ALA A 32 -16.23 4.41 10.94
C ALA A 32 -17.51 3.96 10.20
N HIS A 33 -17.40 3.13 9.16
CA HIS A 33 -18.51 2.74 8.27
C HIS A 33 -19.14 3.95 7.56
N MET A 34 -18.39 5.03 7.38
CA MET A 34 -18.81 6.22 6.65
C MET A 34 -18.13 6.25 5.28
N HIS A 35 -18.91 6.32 4.20
CA HIS A 35 -18.33 6.35 2.86
C HIS A 35 -17.68 7.73 2.57
N PRO A 36 -16.37 7.81 2.30
CA PRO A 36 -15.66 9.09 2.17
C PRO A 36 -16.03 9.88 0.90
N TRP A 37 -16.72 9.25 -0.04
CA TRP A 37 -17.10 9.85 -1.33
C TRP A 37 -18.57 10.28 -1.39
N GLU A 38 -19.36 10.01 -0.34
CA GLU A 38 -20.80 10.30 -0.33
C GLU A 38 -21.25 10.90 1.01
N GLY A 39 -22.34 11.68 0.96
CA GLY A 39 -23.04 12.19 2.15
C GLY A 39 -22.15 12.92 3.16
N SER A 40 -22.27 12.53 4.43
CA SER A 40 -21.54 13.14 5.56
C SER A 40 -20.03 12.84 5.53
N GLY A 41 -19.61 11.70 4.97
CA GLY A 41 -18.19 11.34 4.85
C GLY A 41 -17.45 12.28 3.90
N LEU A 42 -18.06 12.64 2.77
CA LEU A 42 -17.51 13.62 1.83
C LEU A 42 -17.35 15.00 2.48
N PHE A 43 -18.36 15.47 3.23
CA PHE A 43 -18.32 16.77 3.88
C PHE A 43 -17.19 16.84 4.93
N LEU A 44 -17.04 15.81 5.75
CA LEU A 44 -15.95 15.72 6.73
C LEU A 44 -14.58 15.67 6.05
N LEU A 45 -14.45 14.89 4.98
CA LEU A 45 -13.19 14.80 4.23
C LEU A 45 -12.81 16.15 3.60
N LEU A 46 -13.78 16.88 3.03
CA LEU A 46 -13.57 18.22 2.48
C LEU A 46 -13.21 19.22 3.59
N LEU A 47 -13.90 19.19 4.73
CA LEU A 47 -13.64 20.08 5.86
C LEU A 47 -12.20 19.92 6.38
N VAL A 48 -11.73 18.67 6.52
CA VAL A 48 -10.36 18.37 6.95
C VAL A 48 -9.34 18.63 5.82
N SER A 49 -9.74 18.47 4.56
CA SER A 49 -8.87 18.74 3.41
C SER A 49 -8.47 20.21 3.32
N ILE A 50 -9.35 21.15 3.65
CA ILE A 50 -9.06 22.60 3.55
C ILE A 50 -7.81 23.03 4.35
N PRO A 51 -7.71 22.78 5.67
CA PRO A 51 -6.52 23.18 6.44
C PRO A 51 -5.27 22.42 5.98
N VAL A 52 -5.40 21.15 5.57
CA VAL A 52 -4.29 20.37 5.01
C VAL A 52 -3.76 20.99 3.71
N ASP A 53 -4.66 21.43 2.83
CA ASP A 53 -4.30 22.08 1.56
C ASP A 53 -3.63 23.43 1.77
N ILE A 54 -4.15 24.24 2.70
CA ILE A 54 -3.55 25.55 3.04
C ILE A 54 -2.14 25.36 3.59
N TRP A 55 -1.95 24.38 4.47
CA TRP A 55 -0.65 24.04 5.04
C TRP A 55 0.32 23.52 3.97
N ALA A 56 -0.10 22.54 3.17
CA ALA A 56 0.72 21.97 2.10
C ALA A 56 1.14 23.03 1.07
N LEU A 57 0.21 23.91 0.65
CA LEU A 57 0.53 25.01 -0.26
C LEU A 57 1.52 25.98 0.38
N GLY A 58 1.34 26.33 1.64
CA GLY A 58 2.24 27.22 2.35
C GLY A 58 3.66 26.67 2.42
N LEU A 59 3.79 25.40 2.79
CA LEU A 59 5.07 24.70 2.88
C LEU A 59 5.74 24.61 1.50
N CYS A 60 5.04 24.06 0.50
CA CYS A 60 5.61 23.80 -0.83
C CYS A 60 5.87 25.08 -1.63
N ALA A 61 4.99 26.09 -1.55
CA ALA A 61 5.24 27.35 -2.23
C ALA A 61 6.46 28.06 -1.66
N ARG A 62 6.59 28.09 -0.32
CA ARG A 62 7.75 28.68 0.34
C ARG A 62 9.03 27.95 -0.03
N THR A 63 9.01 26.62 -0.09
CA THR A 63 10.21 25.87 -0.46
C THR A 63 10.65 26.14 -1.89
N VAL A 64 9.73 26.12 -2.85
CA VAL A 64 10.03 26.43 -4.25
C VAL A 64 10.55 27.86 -4.40
N PHE A 65 9.98 28.81 -3.67
CA PHE A 65 10.33 30.23 -3.80
C PHE A 65 11.73 30.51 -3.27
N ILE A 66 12.10 29.93 -2.13
CA ILE A 66 13.41 30.18 -1.54
C ILE A 66 14.50 29.35 -2.28
N ASP A 67 14.20 28.14 -2.76
CA ASP A 67 15.21 27.21 -3.32
C ASP A 67 15.47 27.53 -4.79
N ARG A 68 14.39 27.66 -5.58
CA ARG A 68 14.47 27.81 -7.03
C ARG A 68 14.46 29.26 -7.48
N LEU A 69 13.76 30.12 -6.75
CA LEU A 69 13.60 31.54 -7.12
C LEU A 69 14.43 32.47 -6.25
N LYS A 70 15.02 31.98 -5.13
CA LYS A 70 15.83 32.77 -4.19
C LYS A 70 15.09 33.99 -3.64
N VAL A 71 13.79 33.87 -3.43
CA VAL A 71 12.93 34.91 -2.85
C VAL A 71 12.21 34.37 -1.62
N ASP A 72 12.12 35.19 -0.58
CA ASP A 72 11.35 34.87 0.63
C ASP A 72 9.95 35.49 0.54
N PRO A 73 8.89 34.67 0.43
CA PRO A 73 7.53 35.15 0.41
C PRO A 73 7.09 35.67 1.78
N LYS A 74 6.14 36.61 1.78
CA LYS A 74 5.50 37.10 3.01
C LYS A 74 4.85 35.95 3.81
N PRO A 75 4.82 36.04 5.15
CA PRO A 75 4.10 35.07 5.98
C PRO A 75 2.62 35.01 5.56
N GLY A 76 2.03 33.81 5.60
CA GLY A 76 0.62 33.59 5.19
C GLY A 76 0.42 33.31 3.70
N ILE A 77 1.48 33.07 2.92
CA ILE A 77 1.38 32.74 1.49
C ILE A 77 0.43 31.56 1.20
N GLY A 78 0.39 30.55 2.07
CA GLY A 78 -0.47 29.38 1.90
C GLY A 78 -1.95 29.74 1.75
N LEU A 79 -2.49 30.54 2.67
CA LEU A 79 -3.90 30.95 2.65
C LEU A 79 -4.22 31.83 1.43
N HIS A 80 -3.40 32.84 1.17
CA HIS A 80 -3.63 33.77 0.07
C HIS A 80 -3.54 33.10 -1.30
N LEU A 81 -2.60 32.16 -1.46
CA LEU A 81 -2.46 31.39 -2.68
C LEU A 81 -3.61 30.40 -2.83
N TRP A 82 -3.99 29.71 -1.74
CA TRP A 82 -5.10 28.77 -1.72
C TRP A 82 -6.42 29.42 -2.16
N ILE A 83 -6.78 30.59 -1.61
CA ILE A 83 -8.03 31.29 -1.98
C ILE A 83 -8.05 31.57 -3.49
N ARG A 84 -6.95 32.09 -4.04
CA ARG A 84 -6.86 32.38 -5.48
C ARG A 84 -6.96 31.13 -6.33
N TRP A 85 -6.30 30.05 -5.91
CA TRP A 85 -6.30 28.78 -6.62
C TRP A 85 -7.65 28.07 -6.56
N VAL A 86 -8.33 28.09 -5.41
CA VAL A 86 -9.68 27.53 -5.25
C VAL A 86 -10.68 28.30 -6.10
N VAL A 87 -10.68 29.63 -6.06
CA VAL A 87 -11.60 30.45 -6.86
C VAL A 87 -11.37 30.21 -8.35
N PHE A 88 -10.12 30.16 -8.78
CA PHE A 88 -9.79 29.87 -10.17
C PHE A 88 -10.18 28.44 -10.58
N SER A 89 -9.88 27.45 -9.75
CA SER A 89 -10.16 26.03 -10.07
C SER A 89 -11.65 25.74 -10.04
N ALA A 90 -12.42 26.38 -9.15
CA ALA A 90 -13.88 26.29 -9.12
C ALA A 90 -14.53 26.77 -10.42
N LEU A 91 -13.89 27.67 -11.15
CA LEU A 91 -14.36 28.13 -12.46
C LEU A 91 -13.73 27.33 -13.61
N ALA A 92 -12.43 27.05 -13.55
CA ALA A 92 -11.71 26.39 -14.63
C ALA A 92 -12.04 24.91 -14.78
N LEU A 93 -12.20 24.15 -13.68
CA LEU A 93 -12.45 22.71 -13.74
C LEU A 93 -13.82 22.36 -14.39
N PRO A 94 -14.94 23.05 -14.07
CA PRO A 94 -16.19 22.84 -14.79
C PRO A 94 -16.09 23.15 -16.28
N ILE A 95 -15.37 24.22 -16.66
CA ILE A 95 -15.14 24.57 -18.06
C ILE A 95 -14.35 23.44 -18.76
N ILE A 96 -13.30 22.95 -18.12
CA ILE A 96 -12.50 21.83 -18.65
C ILE A 96 -13.36 20.58 -18.81
N MET A 97 -14.22 20.27 -17.83
CA MET A 97 -15.14 19.14 -17.90
C MET A 97 -16.06 19.27 -19.13
N ILE A 98 -16.69 20.43 -19.34
CA ILE A 98 -17.56 20.67 -20.50
C ILE A 98 -16.78 20.53 -21.81
N VAL A 99 -15.59 21.13 -21.90
CA VAL A 99 -14.76 21.05 -23.11
C VAL A 99 -14.36 19.60 -23.42
N VAL A 100 -13.90 18.84 -22.41
CA VAL A 100 -13.49 17.45 -22.61
C VAL A 100 -14.69 16.58 -22.97
N SER A 101 -15.84 16.72 -22.27
CA SER A 101 -17.05 15.96 -22.57
C SER A 101 -17.56 16.21 -24.00
N THR A 102 -17.65 17.46 -24.43
CA THR A 102 -18.10 17.81 -25.79
C THR A 102 -17.14 17.28 -26.87
N VAL A 103 -15.84 17.33 -26.63
CA VAL A 103 -14.85 16.71 -27.53
C VAL A 103 -15.00 15.19 -27.56
N THR A 104 -15.21 14.56 -26.40
CA THR A 104 -15.42 13.11 -26.33
C THR A 104 -16.65 12.68 -27.11
N GLU A 105 -17.80 13.33 -26.92
CA GLU A 105 -19.06 13.02 -27.62
C GLU A 105 -18.93 13.22 -29.14
N THR A 106 -18.37 14.36 -29.57
CA THR A 106 -18.14 14.63 -30.99
C THR A 106 -17.18 13.62 -31.60
N THR A 107 -16.08 13.29 -30.93
CA THR A 107 -15.13 12.30 -31.43
C THR A 107 -15.75 10.91 -31.48
N GLN A 108 -16.53 10.50 -30.47
CA GLN A 108 -17.24 9.22 -30.49
C GLN A 108 -18.15 9.11 -31.71
N SER A 109 -18.96 10.13 -32.01
CA SER A 109 -19.85 10.12 -33.18
C SER A 109 -19.09 9.99 -34.52
N VAL A 110 -17.96 10.70 -34.66
CA VAL A 110 -17.13 10.65 -35.87
C VAL A 110 -16.48 9.28 -36.01
N VAL A 111 -15.97 8.73 -34.91
CA VAL A 111 -15.32 7.42 -34.87
C VAL A 111 -16.30 6.30 -35.20
N SER A 112 -17.50 6.30 -34.62
CA SER A 112 -18.54 5.32 -34.94
C SER A 112 -18.90 5.34 -36.43
N ASN A 113 -19.06 6.52 -37.04
CA ASN A 113 -19.32 6.66 -38.47
C ASN A 113 -18.18 6.11 -39.34
N ILE A 114 -16.92 6.35 -38.94
CA ILE A 114 -15.74 5.83 -39.65
C ILE A 114 -15.70 4.30 -39.57
N VAL A 115 -15.93 3.75 -38.38
CA VAL A 115 -15.89 2.30 -38.14
C VAL A 115 -17.02 1.58 -38.89
N GLU A 116 -18.23 2.14 -38.91
CA GLU A 116 -19.35 1.63 -39.69
C GLU A 116 -19.04 1.65 -41.20
N SER A 117 -18.45 2.74 -41.71
CA SER A 117 -18.02 2.82 -43.11
C SER A 117 -16.95 1.79 -43.48
N ILE A 118 -15.99 1.52 -42.59
CA ILE A 118 -14.96 0.50 -42.79
C ILE A 118 -15.58 -0.91 -42.81
N LYS A 119 -16.54 -1.16 -41.92
CA LYS A 119 -17.26 -2.44 -41.83
C LYS A 119 -18.05 -2.73 -43.11
N GLU A 120 -18.64 -1.71 -43.72
CA GLU A 120 -19.43 -1.85 -44.95
C GLU A 120 -18.56 -2.00 -46.21
N ASN A 121 -17.42 -1.31 -46.31
CA ASN A 121 -16.64 -1.24 -47.56
C ASN A 121 -15.39 -2.12 -47.61
N ILE A 122 -14.81 -2.52 -46.47
CA ILE A 122 -13.46 -3.10 -46.44
C ILE A 122 -13.46 -4.50 -45.86
N PHE A 123 -13.93 -4.68 -44.62
CA PHE A 123 -13.81 -5.96 -43.93
C PHE A 123 -14.82 -6.12 -42.79
N VAL A 124 -15.26 -7.35 -42.54
CA VAL A 124 -16.11 -7.69 -41.39
C VAL A 124 -15.25 -7.75 -40.13
N ILE A 125 -15.31 -6.70 -39.31
CA ILE A 125 -14.55 -6.62 -38.05
C ILE A 125 -15.33 -7.33 -36.92
N PRO A 126 -14.70 -8.23 -36.14
CA PRO A 126 -15.29 -8.80 -34.93
C PRO A 126 -15.61 -7.74 -33.86
N VAL A 127 -16.68 -7.96 -33.08
CA VAL A 127 -17.18 -6.99 -32.09
C VAL A 127 -16.11 -6.54 -31.07
N ALA A 128 -15.23 -7.44 -30.63
CA ALA A 128 -14.18 -7.11 -29.68
C ALA A 128 -13.12 -6.14 -30.24
N GLU A 129 -12.75 -6.31 -31.51
CA GLU A 129 -11.81 -5.42 -32.21
C GLU A 129 -12.44 -4.06 -32.49
N GLN A 130 -13.74 -4.05 -32.80
CA GLN A 130 -14.51 -2.82 -32.99
C GLN A 130 -14.46 -1.92 -31.75
N ILE A 131 -14.82 -2.45 -30.57
CA ILE A 131 -14.83 -1.69 -29.31
C ILE A 131 -13.41 -1.17 -28.99
N SER A 132 -12.39 -1.99 -29.23
CA SER A 132 -11.00 -1.61 -28.96
C SER A 132 -10.53 -0.48 -29.89
N LEU A 133 -10.85 -0.55 -31.18
CA LEU A 133 -10.53 0.50 -32.15
C LEU A 133 -11.29 1.79 -31.84
N GLU A 134 -12.58 1.70 -31.54
CA GLU A 134 -13.38 2.85 -31.14
C GLU A 134 -12.77 3.52 -29.91
N LEU A 135 -12.53 2.76 -28.83
CA LEU A 135 -11.96 3.25 -27.59
C LEU A 135 -10.60 3.94 -27.79
N VAL A 136 -9.71 3.38 -28.60
CA VAL A 136 -8.39 3.98 -28.86
C VAL A 136 -8.52 5.23 -29.72
N MET A 137 -9.37 5.22 -30.75
CA MET A 137 -9.53 6.36 -31.66
C MET A 137 -10.13 7.56 -30.94
N TRP A 138 -11.25 7.41 -30.22
CA TRP A 138 -11.81 8.55 -29.49
C TRP A 138 -11.05 8.85 -28.20
N GLY A 139 -10.54 7.82 -27.51
CA GLY A 139 -9.81 7.97 -26.26
C GLY A 139 -8.48 8.69 -26.41
N SER A 140 -7.75 8.48 -27.51
CA SER A 140 -6.50 9.19 -27.79
C SER A 140 -6.72 10.70 -27.99
N VAL A 141 -7.73 11.08 -28.79
CA VAL A 141 -8.11 12.48 -29.01
C VAL A 141 -8.56 13.13 -27.71
N ALA A 142 -9.45 12.48 -26.95
CA ALA A 142 -9.93 12.98 -25.67
C ALA A 142 -8.77 13.16 -24.67
N SER A 143 -7.82 12.22 -24.64
CA SER A 143 -6.63 12.31 -23.78
C SER A 143 -5.73 13.49 -24.14
N ILE A 144 -5.51 13.75 -25.43
CA ILE A 144 -4.70 14.90 -25.89
C ILE A 144 -5.36 16.21 -25.45
N VAL A 145 -6.69 16.34 -25.63
CA VAL A 145 -7.42 17.54 -25.21
C VAL A 145 -7.36 17.72 -23.70
N LEU A 146 -7.55 16.64 -22.93
CA LEU A 146 -7.41 16.67 -21.48
C LEU A 146 -6.02 17.15 -21.05
N ILE A 147 -4.94 16.65 -21.68
CA ILE A 147 -3.58 17.08 -21.39
C ILE A 147 -3.40 18.58 -21.66
N LEU A 148 -3.90 19.09 -22.80
CA LEU A 148 -3.83 20.51 -23.13
C LEU A 148 -4.61 21.37 -22.12
N CYS A 149 -5.79 20.92 -21.71
CA CYS A 149 -6.59 21.58 -20.67
C CYS A 149 -5.86 21.61 -19.32
N ILE A 150 -5.22 20.50 -18.91
CA ILE A 150 -4.43 20.43 -17.68
C ILE A 150 -3.23 21.39 -17.76
N LEU A 151 -2.53 21.47 -18.90
CA LEU A 151 -1.44 22.42 -19.09
C LEU A 151 -1.91 23.87 -19.01
N GLY A 152 -3.09 24.19 -19.58
CA GLY A 152 -3.73 25.50 -19.46
C GLY A 152 -4.12 25.83 -18.02
N TRP A 153 -4.65 24.86 -17.28
CA TRP A 153 -4.97 25.01 -15.85
C TRP A 153 -3.71 25.26 -15.02
N LEU A 154 -2.64 24.48 -15.22
CA LEU A 154 -1.34 24.68 -14.56
C LEU A 154 -0.72 26.03 -14.91
N TYR A 155 -0.86 26.49 -16.16
CA TYR A 155 -0.47 27.83 -16.57
C TYR A 155 -1.20 28.89 -15.75
N GLY A 156 -2.52 28.75 -15.57
CA GLY A 156 -3.35 29.65 -14.76
C GLY A 156 -2.92 29.67 -13.28
N LEU A 157 -2.66 28.51 -12.69
CA LEU A 157 -2.15 28.41 -11.31
C LEU A 157 -0.82 29.15 -11.13
N GLY A 158 0.10 28.97 -12.08
CA GLY A 158 1.38 29.66 -12.08
C GLY A 158 1.25 31.17 -12.31
N TRP A 159 0.34 31.59 -13.18
CA TRP A 159 0.03 33.00 -13.39
C TRP A 159 -0.51 33.67 -12.11
N LEU A 160 -1.31 32.97 -11.32
CA LEU A 160 -1.80 33.45 -10.02
C LEU A 160 -0.73 33.48 -8.93
N ALA A 161 0.31 32.64 -9.06
CA ALA A 161 1.46 32.60 -8.16
C ALA A 161 2.49 33.71 -8.44
N GLN A 162 2.59 34.19 -9.70
CA GLN A 162 3.55 35.22 -10.12
C GLN A 162 3.54 36.52 -9.29
N PRO A 163 2.38 37.12 -8.94
CA PRO A 163 2.36 38.32 -8.12
C PRO A 163 3.05 38.14 -6.76
N PHE A 164 3.00 36.94 -6.17
CA PHE A 164 3.68 36.66 -4.90
C PHE A 164 5.19 36.59 -5.08
N VAL A 165 5.67 36.01 -6.18
CA VAL A 165 7.11 35.98 -6.52
C VAL A 165 7.63 37.40 -6.75
N ARG A 166 6.89 38.23 -7.50
CA ARG A 166 7.31 39.60 -7.85
C ARG A 166 7.32 40.54 -6.64
N ASN A 167 6.45 40.30 -5.66
CA ASN A 167 6.35 41.10 -4.44
C ASN A 167 7.19 40.53 -3.27
N ALA A 168 7.87 39.40 -3.48
CA ALA A 168 8.70 38.75 -2.46
C ALA A 168 10.05 39.48 -2.31
N THR A 169 10.62 39.39 -1.12
CA THR A 169 11.94 39.97 -0.85
C THR A 169 13.02 39.02 -1.36
N PRO A 170 14.04 39.50 -2.10
CA PRO A 170 15.15 38.66 -2.50
C PRO A 170 15.91 38.18 -1.26
N VAL A 171 16.26 36.90 -1.21
CA VAL A 171 17.09 36.34 -0.14
C VAL A 171 18.50 36.91 -0.32
N LYS A 172 18.93 37.76 0.60
CA LYS A 172 20.25 38.42 0.59
C LYS A 172 21.28 37.53 1.27
N GLY A 173 22.50 37.44 0.72
CA GLY A 173 23.63 36.76 1.36
C GLY A 173 24.48 35.93 0.42
N SER A 174 25.64 35.49 0.91
CA SER A 174 26.51 34.51 0.23
C SER A 174 25.79 33.15 0.11
N ALA A 175 26.33 32.22 -0.70
CA ALA A 175 25.73 30.89 -0.85
C ALA A 175 25.65 30.13 0.50
N VAL A 176 26.58 30.40 1.42
CA VAL A 176 26.61 29.82 2.76
C VAL A 176 25.49 30.41 3.63
N ASP A 177 25.27 31.72 3.57
CA ASP A 177 24.19 32.38 4.33
C ASP A 177 22.81 31.90 3.87
N GLN A 178 22.66 31.62 2.57
CA GLN A 178 21.43 31.05 2.00
C GLN A 178 21.19 29.63 2.51
N ALA A 179 22.24 28.79 2.58
CA ALA A 179 22.14 27.44 3.13
C ALA A 179 21.80 27.47 4.63
N ASN A 180 22.46 28.34 5.40
CA ASN A 180 22.19 28.51 6.83
C ASN A 180 20.76 29.02 7.09
N PHE A 181 20.28 29.96 6.29
CA PHE A 181 18.89 30.43 6.36
C PHE A 181 17.91 29.27 6.09
N TRP A 182 18.20 28.47 5.08
CA TRP A 182 17.41 27.29 4.75
C TRP A 182 17.38 26.25 5.87
N ASP A 183 18.52 25.93 6.46
CA ASP A 183 18.58 25.00 7.59
C ASP A 183 17.90 25.57 8.83
N SER A 184 17.98 26.90 9.05
CA SER A 184 17.26 27.56 10.15
C SER A 184 15.74 27.42 10.02
N LEU A 185 15.21 27.34 8.79
CA LEU A 185 13.77 27.16 8.54
C LEU A 185 13.30 25.71 8.79
N ARG A 186 14.20 24.72 8.78
CA ARG A 186 13.86 23.32 9.09
C ARG A 186 13.76 23.07 10.58
N ILE A 187 14.45 23.89 11.37
CA ILE A 187 14.43 23.77 12.81
C ILE A 187 13.17 24.49 13.31
N PRO A 188 12.21 23.76 13.91
CA PRO A 188 11.06 24.41 14.53
C PRO A 188 11.57 25.35 15.61
N SER A 189 11.02 26.57 15.67
CA SER A 189 11.38 27.56 16.68
C SER A 189 11.18 27.00 18.10
N ASP A 190 10.19 26.12 18.28
CA ASP A 190 9.90 25.41 19.51
C ASP A 190 9.91 23.88 19.31
N GLN A 191 11.11 23.28 19.38
CA GLN A 191 11.30 21.82 19.35
C GLN A 191 10.45 21.04 20.38
N PRO A 192 10.33 21.47 21.67
CA PRO A 192 9.51 20.73 22.63
C PRO A 192 8.01 20.81 22.31
N LEU A 193 7.55 21.94 21.75
CA LEU A 193 6.16 22.08 21.31
C LEU A 193 5.85 21.14 20.13
N LEU A 194 6.79 21.00 19.18
CA LEU A 194 6.62 20.07 18.07
C LEU A 194 6.52 18.62 18.56
N LEU A 195 7.39 18.21 19.48
CA LEU A 195 7.37 16.85 20.02
C LEU A 195 6.08 16.55 20.80
N THR A 196 5.63 17.50 21.63
CA THR A 196 4.40 17.36 22.40
C THR A 196 3.16 17.36 21.51
N ALA A 197 3.13 18.20 20.47
CA ALA A 197 2.05 18.20 19.49
C ALA A 197 2.00 16.90 18.68
N PHE A 198 3.16 16.39 18.24
CA PHE A 198 3.23 15.14 17.47
C PHE A 198 2.82 13.92 18.30
N THR A 199 3.33 13.81 19.54
CA THR A 199 2.95 12.73 20.45
C THR A 199 1.47 12.84 20.85
N GLY A 200 0.98 14.04 21.15
CA GLY A 200 -0.43 14.29 21.45
C GLY A 200 -1.35 13.89 20.30
N ALA A 201 -1.02 14.30 19.07
CA ALA A 201 -1.77 13.92 17.87
C ALA A 201 -1.76 12.40 17.65
N GLY A 202 -0.61 11.75 17.84
CA GLY A 202 -0.49 10.29 17.76
C GLY A 202 -1.38 9.58 18.78
N VAL A 203 -1.38 10.03 20.03
CA VAL A 203 -2.22 9.48 21.10
C VAL A 203 -3.70 9.63 20.77
N VAL A 204 -4.13 10.82 20.33
CA VAL A 204 -5.53 11.07 19.92
C VAL A 204 -5.93 10.16 18.75
N LEU A 205 -5.06 9.99 17.76
CA LEU A 205 -5.34 9.16 16.59
C LEU A 205 -5.45 7.68 16.97
N VAL A 206 -4.62 7.20 17.91
CA VAL A 206 -4.75 5.85 18.49
C VAL A 206 -6.08 5.71 19.22
N PHE A 207 -6.48 6.66 20.08
CA PHE A 207 -7.78 6.59 20.75
C PHE A 207 -8.95 6.60 19.78
N LEU A 208 -8.93 7.48 18.77
CA LEU A 208 -9.94 7.50 17.72
C LEU A 208 -10.00 6.17 16.97
N PHE A 209 -8.84 5.61 16.62
CA PHE A 209 -8.75 4.30 15.98
C PHE A 209 -9.38 3.21 16.84
N TRP A 210 -9.10 3.16 18.15
CA TRP A 210 -9.69 2.18 19.05
C TRP A 210 -11.20 2.36 19.27
N ILE A 211 -11.71 3.59 19.27
CA ILE A 211 -13.14 3.88 19.39
C ILE A 211 -13.89 3.49 18.10
N LEU A 212 -13.26 3.72 16.95
CA LEU A 212 -13.83 3.46 15.62
C LEU A 212 -13.67 2.01 15.17
N LEU A 213 -12.75 1.25 15.78
CA LEU A 213 -12.67 -0.18 15.52
C LEU A 213 -14.03 -0.81 15.87
N PRO A 214 -14.68 -1.51 14.92
CA PRO A 214 -15.84 -2.29 15.27
C PRO A 214 -15.44 -3.27 16.39
N ALA A 215 -16.34 -3.49 17.34
CA ALA A 215 -16.18 -4.48 18.41
C ALA A 215 -16.25 -5.92 17.87
N THR A 216 -15.48 -6.19 16.81
CA THR A 216 -15.23 -7.51 16.22
C THR A 216 -13.87 -8.01 16.70
N THR A 217 -13.53 -7.81 17.98
CA THR A 217 -12.86 -8.91 18.66
C THR A 217 -13.78 -10.10 18.48
N PRO A 218 -13.34 -11.22 17.85
CA PRO A 218 -14.22 -12.34 17.58
C PRO A 218 -14.82 -12.82 18.90
N HIS A 219 -16.02 -12.37 19.22
CA HIS A 219 -16.82 -13.02 20.22
C HIS A 219 -17.29 -14.27 19.50
N PRO A 220 -16.99 -15.48 20.01
CA PRO A 220 -17.59 -16.68 19.45
C PRO A 220 -19.09 -16.43 19.35
N HIS A 221 -19.64 -16.50 18.14
CA HIS A 221 -21.09 -16.43 17.96
C HIS A 221 -21.72 -17.46 18.90
N GLU A 222 -22.92 -17.20 19.43
CA GLU A 222 -23.61 -18.13 20.33
C GLU A 222 -23.80 -19.53 19.70
N GLU A 223 -23.72 -19.61 18.37
CA GLU A 223 -23.77 -20.83 17.56
C GLU A 223 -22.42 -21.57 17.43
N TYR A 224 -21.31 -20.96 17.88
CA TYR A 224 -19.98 -21.56 17.84
C TYR A 224 -19.82 -22.56 18.98
N VAL A 225 -20.21 -23.81 18.74
CA VAL A 225 -19.94 -24.92 19.65
C VAL A 225 -18.44 -25.19 19.62
N TYR A 226 -17.76 -24.94 20.73
CA TYR A 226 -16.38 -25.41 20.93
C TYR A 226 -16.35 -26.93 20.86
N THR A 227 -16.07 -27.50 19.69
CA THR A 227 -15.67 -28.91 19.57
C THR A 227 -14.23 -29.06 20.01
N PHE A 228 -13.97 -28.83 21.30
CA PHE A 228 -12.88 -29.54 21.95
C PHE A 228 -13.40 -30.96 22.15
N GLU A 229 -12.95 -31.90 21.31
CA GLU A 229 -13.02 -33.31 21.68
C GLU A 229 -12.37 -33.43 23.05
N LYS A 230 -13.19 -33.61 24.07
CA LYS A 230 -12.76 -33.85 25.43
C LYS A 230 -12.02 -35.18 25.38
N LYS A 231 -10.68 -35.15 25.24
CA LYS A 231 -9.85 -36.35 25.39
C LYS A 231 -10.25 -36.96 26.72
N GLU A 232 -10.97 -38.06 26.67
CA GLU A 232 -11.32 -38.80 27.87
C GLU A 232 -10.01 -39.13 28.56
N VAL A 233 -9.81 -38.54 29.73
CA VAL A 233 -8.70 -38.88 30.60
C VAL A 233 -8.98 -40.31 31.04
N VAL A 234 -8.42 -41.28 30.31
CA VAL A 234 -8.45 -42.68 30.70
C VAL A 234 -7.88 -42.72 32.11
N LYS A 235 -8.71 -43.08 33.08
CA LYS A 235 -8.34 -43.11 34.49
C LYS A 235 -7.41 -44.31 34.68
N VAL A 236 -6.12 -44.09 34.46
CA VAL A 236 -5.10 -45.12 34.63
C VAL A 236 -5.00 -45.44 36.12
N GLU A 237 -5.38 -46.67 36.50
CA GLU A 237 -5.21 -47.14 37.87
C GLU A 237 -3.71 -47.32 38.15
N PRO A 238 -3.11 -46.51 39.04
CA PRO A 238 -1.65 -46.48 39.22
C PRO A 238 -1.09 -47.82 39.70
N GLN A 239 -1.91 -48.64 40.35
CA GLN A 239 -1.53 -49.97 40.84
C GLN A 239 -1.26 -50.98 39.72
N LYS A 240 -1.94 -50.86 38.57
CA LYS A 240 -1.70 -51.75 37.42
C LYS A 240 -0.40 -51.41 36.71
N VAL A 241 -0.14 -50.10 36.53
CA VAL A 241 1.11 -49.61 35.93
C VAL A 241 2.32 -49.96 36.81
N LEU A 242 2.17 -49.90 38.14
CA LEU A 242 3.23 -50.31 39.07
C LEU A 242 3.57 -51.80 38.94
N LYS A 243 2.57 -52.68 38.86
CA LYS A 243 2.80 -54.12 38.68
C LYS A 243 3.45 -54.45 37.34
N GLU A 244 3.01 -53.79 36.27
CA GLU A 244 3.63 -53.95 34.95
C GLU A 244 5.09 -53.44 34.95
N ALA A 245 5.36 -52.32 35.61
CA ALA A 245 6.71 -51.79 35.77
C ALA A 245 7.61 -52.72 36.59
N GLU A 246 7.12 -53.30 37.68
CA GLU A 246 7.85 -54.30 38.48
C GLU A 246 8.19 -55.55 37.65
N GLN A 247 7.25 -56.03 36.82
CA GLN A 247 7.48 -57.18 35.96
C GLN A 247 8.51 -56.89 34.86
N VAL A 248 8.48 -55.68 34.28
CA VAL A 248 9.49 -55.23 33.31
C VAL A 248 10.86 -55.09 33.98
N LEU A 249 10.92 -54.58 35.20
CA LEU A 249 12.16 -54.44 35.96
C LEU A 249 12.78 -55.82 36.26
N ALA A 250 11.98 -56.78 36.71
CA ALA A 250 12.44 -58.15 36.97
C ALA A 250 12.97 -58.83 35.69
N ASN A 251 12.31 -58.62 34.56
CA ASN A 251 12.80 -59.13 33.27
C ASN A 251 14.11 -58.44 32.85
N ALA A 252 14.26 -57.14 33.10
CA ALA A 252 15.48 -56.42 32.81
C ALA A 252 16.65 -56.89 33.68
N GLU A 253 16.43 -57.14 34.98
CA GLU A 253 17.46 -57.70 35.87
C GLU A 253 17.93 -59.09 35.42
N LEU A 254 17.00 -59.95 34.98
CA LEU A 254 17.35 -61.26 34.43
C LEU A 254 18.16 -61.15 33.13
N VAL A 255 17.86 -60.18 32.27
CA VAL A 255 18.63 -59.94 31.03
C VAL A 255 20.02 -59.38 31.36
N VAL A 256 20.13 -58.47 32.33
CA VAL A 256 21.43 -57.92 32.75
C VAL A 256 22.31 -59.00 33.37
N ASN A 257 21.76 -59.87 34.24
CA ASN A 257 22.53 -60.98 34.80
C ASN A 257 23.02 -61.95 33.72
N LYS A 258 22.17 -62.30 32.75
CA LYS A 258 22.59 -63.13 31.59
C LYS A 258 23.70 -62.47 30.78
N LEU A 259 23.59 -61.18 30.50
CA LEU A 259 24.62 -60.44 29.79
C LEU A 259 25.92 -60.30 30.61
N GLN A 260 25.83 -60.27 31.93
CA GLN A 260 27.00 -60.19 32.81
C GLN A 260 27.73 -61.53 32.89
N GLU A 261 26.99 -62.65 32.91
CA GLU A 261 27.53 -64.01 32.76
C GLU A 261 28.22 -64.21 31.39
N GLU A 262 27.59 -63.77 30.29
CA GLU A 262 28.18 -63.83 28.93
C GLU A 262 29.42 -62.94 28.77
N LYS A 263 29.51 -61.82 29.52
CA LYS A 263 30.65 -60.90 29.45
C LYS A 263 31.83 -61.35 30.31
N SER A 264 31.59 -62.13 31.36
CA SER A 264 32.66 -62.83 32.10
C SER A 264 33.28 -64.00 31.34
N GLU A 265 32.62 -64.52 30.29
CA GLU A 265 33.16 -65.61 29.44
C GLU A 265 33.95 -65.12 28.22
N ASN A 266 33.77 -63.87 27.77
CA ASN A 266 34.31 -63.38 26.49
C ASN A 266 35.44 -62.33 26.61
N THR A 267 36.20 -62.34 27.72
CA THR A 267 37.37 -61.45 27.88
C THR A 267 38.69 -62.22 27.88
N GLU A 268 38.97 -62.96 26.80
CA GLU A 268 40.34 -63.27 26.39
C GLU A 268 40.48 -63.05 24.87
N THR A 269 41.58 -62.39 24.49
CA THR A 269 42.07 -62.06 23.13
C THR A 269 41.45 -60.88 22.35
N SER A 270 42.20 -59.77 22.43
CA SER A 270 42.16 -58.56 21.60
C SER A 270 43.34 -58.50 20.62
N SER A 271 43.12 -58.03 19.37
CA SER A 271 44.04 -57.30 18.44
C SER A 271 43.56 -57.52 17.00
N GLU A 272 43.75 -56.72 15.95
CA GLU A 272 44.27 -55.38 15.64
C GLU A 272 43.92 -55.13 14.14
N ALA A 273 43.79 -53.85 13.74
CA ALA A 273 44.07 -53.28 12.40
C ALA A 273 43.23 -53.65 11.14
N GLY A 274 42.97 -52.63 10.30
CA GLY A 274 42.88 -52.81 8.84
C GLY A 274 41.79 -52.03 8.11
N ASP A 275 42.15 -50.87 7.57
CA ASP A 275 41.41 -49.97 6.68
C ASP A 275 41.19 -50.55 5.26
N LEU A 276 40.20 -50.02 4.50
CA LEU A 276 40.13 -49.83 3.02
C LEU A 276 38.70 -49.97 2.41
N SER A 277 38.21 -48.84 1.88
CA SER A 277 37.15 -48.69 0.83
C SER A 277 37.76 -48.86 -0.58
N PRO A 278 37.12 -48.58 -1.77
CA PRO A 278 35.72 -48.33 -2.19
C PRO A 278 35.27 -48.97 -3.56
N LYS A 279 33.95 -48.84 -3.88
CA LYS A 279 33.24 -48.69 -5.19
C LYS A 279 33.45 -49.69 -6.37
N ALA A 280 32.34 -50.21 -6.93
CA ALA A 280 31.75 -49.78 -8.24
C ALA A 280 30.68 -50.74 -8.86
N LYS A 281 29.70 -50.12 -9.56
CA LYS A 281 28.94 -50.55 -10.77
C LYS A 281 27.77 -51.57 -10.65
N GLN A 282 26.53 -51.12 -10.97
CA GLN A 282 25.77 -51.31 -12.25
C GLN A 282 25.16 -52.72 -12.38
N GLU A 283 23.96 -53.02 -12.89
CA GLU A 283 22.77 -52.31 -13.39
C GLU A 283 21.77 -53.42 -13.81
N ASN A 284 20.47 -53.13 -13.82
CA ASN A 284 19.39 -53.81 -14.60
C ASN A 284 18.93 -55.25 -14.28
N LYS A 285 17.63 -55.39 -13.96
CA LYS A 285 16.60 -55.68 -14.98
C LYS A 285 15.17 -55.59 -14.42
N ALA A 286 14.30 -55.04 -15.26
CA ALA A 286 12.91 -54.67 -15.04
C ALA A 286 11.89 -55.80 -15.30
N GLY A 287 10.68 -55.63 -14.75
CA GLY A 287 9.43 -55.78 -15.52
C GLY A 287 8.51 -56.95 -15.14
N LYS A 288 7.31 -56.64 -14.61
CA LYS A 288 6.00 -57.06 -15.14
C LYS A 288 4.83 -56.62 -14.25
N GLN A 289 3.82 -56.04 -14.89
CA GLN A 289 2.40 -55.90 -14.47
C GLN A 289 1.56 -56.35 -15.69
N PRO A 290 0.25 -56.68 -15.65
CA PRO A 290 -0.72 -56.93 -14.56
C PRO A 290 -1.44 -58.32 -14.74
N PRO A 291 -2.62 -58.59 -14.13
CA PRO A 291 -3.89 -58.27 -14.83
C PRO A 291 -5.06 -57.78 -13.94
N ASN A 292 -6.05 -57.18 -14.61
CA ASN A 292 -7.39 -56.79 -14.15
C ASN A 292 -8.27 -58.01 -13.79
N ASP A 293 -9.24 -57.81 -12.89
CA ASP A 293 -10.52 -58.52 -12.95
C ASP A 293 -11.70 -57.59 -12.58
N GLU A 294 -12.80 -57.84 -13.27
CA GLU A 294 -14.11 -57.17 -13.36
C GLU A 294 -14.92 -57.40 -12.05
N GLY A 295 -16.03 -56.77 -11.66
CA GLY A 295 -16.99 -55.83 -12.24
C GLY A 295 -18.31 -55.89 -11.42
N LYS A 296 -19.05 -54.76 -11.37
CA LYS A 296 -20.53 -54.61 -11.25
C LYS A 296 -21.25 -55.02 -9.94
N PRO A 297 -22.54 -54.63 -9.73
CA PRO A 297 -23.52 -53.98 -10.62
C PRO A 297 -23.69 -52.46 -10.48
#